data_AF-A0A520KXT7-F1
#
_entry.id   AF-A0A520KXT7-F1
#
_cell.length_a   1.000
_cell.length_b   1.000
_cell.length_c   1.000
_cell.angle_alpha   90.00
_cell.angle_beta   90.00
_cell.angle_gamma   90.00
#
_symmetry.space_group_name_H-M   'P 1'
#
loop_
_entity.id
_entity.type
_entity.pdbx_description
1 polymer ?
#
loop_
_entity_poly.entity_id
_entity_poly.type
_entity_poly.pdbx_seq_one_letter_code
_entity_poly.pdbx_strand_id
1 'polypeptide(L)'
;MNLVERVREIEGDLGGLSAQQKLLLTTDGSITNTLEILIGGEVGIETLHQKIVEADEKIAEKLGVANEDEINERIVRIYNKKNNKPLIYAISYAPLSLADKDFSKDLFSADIPIGKIMEKYKIESRREIKDINYTRANEELSKIFCVFEEEILLRRNYSIIRKGEILIDIYEIFPYSSFQNEFKVIIETPSRLHLTLIDLNGEGGRIDGGVGITLDDPRFLIEAKIAEKTDVFGLGGSPNFVVVHTPSACLDEEKDHIVRATNKMLNHLGIRTGVEFRVRNDYPMHVGLGSGTQMSIAAGKAVSELFGRKFSIREIARIVGRGGTSGIGTAAFEGGGFILDAGHSFGEVGEKKDYMPSSASNASPPPLIVRYDFPEDWKIVLAIPDIKGSHGDREIDIFRRFCPIDTKDVRELSHLILLKMIPSLLEKDIESFGEAVNRIQRTGFKKVEVGLQPAFINELMESMLDLGAYGVGLSSFGPTVYGITDDKNKEIKEGVGRLLGNKNVVVTTARNFGAKVRTF
;
A
#
# COMPACT_ATOMS: atom_id res chain seq x y z
N MET A 1 -28.40 11.70 -29.52
CA MET A 1 -27.73 10.55 -28.89
C MET A 1 -28.66 9.94 -27.85
N ASN A 2 -28.83 8.62 -27.83
CA ASN A 2 -29.55 7.93 -26.75
C ASN A 2 -28.56 7.67 -25.60
N LEU A 3 -28.65 8.47 -24.54
CA LEU A 3 -27.73 8.37 -23.39
C LEU A 3 -27.80 7.01 -22.70
N VAL A 4 -28.98 6.36 -22.67
CA VAL A 4 -29.15 5.06 -22.03
C VAL A 4 -28.40 3.97 -22.79
N GLU A 5 -28.48 3.96 -24.12
CA GLU A 5 -27.72 3.03 -24.96
C GLU A 5 -26.23 3.26 -24.81
N ARG A 6 -25.78 4.52 -24.84
CA ARG A 6 -24.36 4.84 -24.72
C ARG A 6 -23.78 4.45 -23.36
N VAL A 7 -24.54 4.63 -22.27
CA VAL A 7 -24.15 4.11 -20.94
C VAL A 7 -24.02 2.59 -20.96
N ARG A 8 -24.97 1.86 -21.58
CA ARG A 8 -24.90 0.40 -21.68
C ARG A 8 -23.70 -0.08 -22.49
N GLU A 9 -23.31 0.63 -23.55
CA GLU A 9 -22.09 0.34 -24.31
C GLU A 9 -20.84 0.47 -23.42
N ILE A 10 -20.72 1.59 -22.70
CA ILE A 10 -19.60 1.79 -21.75
C ILE A 10 -19.59 0.71 -20.67
N GLU A 11 -20.75 0.34 -20.13
CA GLU A 11 -20.86 -0.74 -19.14
C GLU A 11 -20.49 -2.12 -19.72
N GLY A 12 -20.78 -2.36 -21.00
CA GLY A 12 -20.37 -3.57 -21.71
C GLY A 12 -18.86 -3.67 -21.88
N ASP A 13 -18.19 -2.54 -22.12
CA ASP A 13 -16.73 -2.48 -22.34
C ASP A 13 -15.92 -2.53 -21.03
N LEU A 14 -16.37 -1.81 -19.99
CA LEU A 14 -15.58 -1.57 -18.77
C LEU A 14 -16.07 -2.36 -17.54
N GLY A 15 -17.29 -2.90 -17.60
CA GLY A 15 -18.03 -3.38 -16.44
C GLY A 15 -19.01 -2.34 -15.90
N GLY A 16 -19.80 -2.72 -14.88
CA GLY A 16 -20.90 -1.89 -14.39
C GLY A 16 -20.47 -0.54 -13.82
N LEU A 17 -21.20 0.52 -14.18
CA LEU A 17 -21.03 1.86 -13.63
C LEU A 17 -21.88 2.02 -12.37
N SER A 18 -21.37 2.81 -11.41
CA SER A 18 -22.16 3.20 -10.24
C SER A 18 -23.31 4.15 -10.62
N ALA A 19 -24.28 4.33 -9.72
CA ALA A 19 -25.36 5.29 -9.94
C ALA A 19 -24.82 6.74 -10.02
N GLN A 20 -23.79 7.05 -9.24
CA GLN A 20 -23.14 8.34 -9.19
C GLN A 20 -22.37 8.60 -10.48
N GLN A 21 -21.65 7.61 -11.02
CA GLN A 21 -20.95 7.73 -12.29
C GLN A 21 -21.90 7.96 -13.46
N LYS A 22 -23.00 7.19 -13.51
CA LYS A 22 -24.07 7.40 -14.51
C LYS A 22 -24.62 8.82 -14.43
N LEU A 23 -24.95 9.29 -13.22
CA LEU A 23 -25.45 10.64 -13.00
C LEU A 23 -24.44 11.71 -13.44
N LEU A 24 -23.15 11.58 -13.08
CA LEU A 24 -22.12 12.53 -13.47
C LEU A 24 -21.91 12.55 -14.99
N LEU A 25 -21.98 11.40 -15.67
CA LEU A 25 -21.89 11.34 -17.14
C LEU A 25 -23.09 11.99 -17.83
N THR A 26 -24.30 11.81 -17.31
CA THR A 26 -25.53 12.18 -18.04
C THR A 26 -26.24 13.44 -17.55
N THR A 27 -25.82 14.04 -16.42
CA THR A 27 -26.53 15.19 -15.85
C THR A 27 -26.39 16.46 -16.70
N ASP A 28 -27.51 17.15 -16.92
CA ASP A 28 -27.63 18.49 -17.51
C ASP A 28 -27.61 19.61 -16.44
N GLY A 29 -27.41 19.24 -15.17
CA GLY A 29 -27.25 20.13 -14.03
C GLY A 29 -25.83 20.69 -13.86
N SER A 30 -25.65 21.49 -12.81
CA SER A 30 -24.33 21.97 -12.41
C SER A 30 -23.52 20.83 -11.77
N ILE A 31 -22.43 20.41 -12.43
CA ILE A 31 -21.56 19.35 -11.92
C ILE A 31 -20.99 19.70 -10.53
N THR A 32 -20.69 20.97 -10.27
CA THR A 32 -20.15 21.40 -8.98
C THR A 32 -21.14 21.16 -7.86
N ASN A 33 -22.43 21.47 -8.09
CA ASN A 33 -23.47 21.26 -7.08
C ASN A 33 -23.70 19.76 -6.85
N THR A 34 -23.70 18.96 -7.93
CA THR A 34 -23.78 17.49 -7.82
C THR A 34 -22.61 16.94 -7.02
N LEU A 35 -21.39 17.39 -7.28
CA LEU A 35 -20.20 16.97 -6.54
C LEU A 35 -20.28 17.37 -5.06
N GLU A 36 -20.72 18.58 -4.75
CA GLU A 36 -20.88 19.05 -3.36
C GLU A 36 -21.85 18.17 -2.57
N ILE A 37 -22.96 17.76 -3.21
CA ILE A 37 -23.92 16.80 -2.63
C ILE A 37 -23.27 15.43 -2.46
N LEU A 38 -22.58 14.91 -3.48
CA LEU A 38 -21.97 13.58 -3.46
C LEU A 38 -20.87 13.45 -2.40
N ILE A 39 -20.07 14.51 -2.18
CA ILE A 39 -18.97 14.49 -1.19
C ILE A 39 -19.40 14.98 0.20
N GLY A 40 -20.61 15.53 0.33
CA GLY A 40 -21.12 16.13 1.57
C GLY A 40 -20.30 17.34 2.05
N GLY A 41 -19.82 18.17 1.13
CA GLY A 41 -18.94 19.31 1.44
C GLY A 41 -18.65 20.20 0.23
N GLU A 42 -17.80 21.21 0.41
CA GLU A 42 -17.48 22.17 -0.65
C GLU A 42 -16.43 21.65 -1.63
N VAL A 43 -16.61 22.00 -2.91
CA VAL A 43 -15.58 21.84 -3.94
C VAL A 43 -14.79 23.12 -4.14
N GLY A 44 -13.50 22.98 -4.41
CA GLY A 44 -12.61 24.03 -4.89
C GLY A 44 -12.40 23.91 -6.39
N ILE A 45 -12.04 25.03 -7.01
CA ILE A 45 -11.61 25.08 -8.41
C ILE A 45 -10.22 25.69 -8.41
N GLU A 46 -9.31 25.02 -9.12
CA GLU A 46 -7.96 25.48 -9.38
C GLU A 46 -7.80 25.60 -10.90
N THR A 47 -7.50 26.79 -11.40
CA THR A 47 -7.17 26.96 -12.81
C THR A 47 -5.74 26.52 -13.08
N LEU A 48 -5.62 25.53 -13.96
CA LEU A 48 -4.35 25.02 -14.45
C LEU A 48 -3.88 25.83 -15.66
N HIS A 49 -4.83 26.23 -16.51
CA HIS A 49 -4.56 26.99 -17.72
C HIS A 49 -5.75 27.88 -18.07
N GLN A 50 -5.50 29.12 -18.47
CA GLN A 50 -6.54 29.99 -19.05
C GLN A 50 -5.92 31.01 -20.00
N LYS A 51 -6.37 31.04 -21.25
CA LYS A 51 -5.89 31.98 -22.28
C LYS A 51 -6.96 32.26 -23.33
N ILE A 52 -6.80 33.40 -24.01
CA ILE A 52 -7.52 33.68 -25.25
C ILE A 52 -6.72 33.06 -26.39
N VAL A 53 -7.37 32.27 -27.21
CA VAL A 53 -6.81 31.70 -28.43
C VAL A 53 -7.74 31.95 -29.60
N GLU A 54 -7.17 31.90 -30.80
CA GLU A 54 -7.93 31.86 -32.04
C GLU A 54 -8.54 30.46 -32.22
N ALA A 55 -9.82 30.39 -32.58
CA ALA A 55 -10.49 29.12 -32.84
C ALA A 55 -9.89 28.46 -34.09
N ASP A 56 -9.43 27.22 -33.97
CA ASP A 56 -9.07 26.39 -35.11
C ASP A 56 -10.32 25.89 -35.86
N GLU A 57 -10.15 25.31 -37.05
CA GLU A 57 -11.25 24.84 -37.88
C GLU A 57 -12.22 23.90 -37.13
N LYS A 58 -11.71 23.02 -36.26
CA LYS A 58 -12.53 22.05 -35.51
C LYS A 58 -13.31 22.71 -34.38
N ILE A 59 -12.69 23.65 -33.66
CA ILE A 59 -13.32 24.36 -32.56
C ILE A 59 -14.33 25.37 -33.10
N ALA A 60 -13.99 26.06 -34.20
CA ALA A 60 -14.88 26.99 -34.90
C ALA A 60 -16.16 26.29 -35.36
N GLU A 61 -16.03 25.14 -36.05
CA GLU A 61 -17.17 24.31 -36.45
C GLU A 61 -18.01 23.87 -35.23
N LYS A 62 -17.36 23.43 -34.15
CA LYS A 62 -18.05 23.00 -32.93
C LYS A 62 -18.82 24.11 -32.23
N LEU A 63 -18.26 25.32 -32.16
CA LEU A 63 -18.86 26.46 -31.48
C LEU A 63 -19.82 27.24 -32.39
N GLY A 64 -19.84 26.97 -33.69
CA GLY A 64 -20.65 27.70 -34.66
C GLY A 64 -20.13 29.11 -34.93
N VAL A 65 -18.81 29.32 -34.85
CA VAL A 65 -18.12 30.61 -35.00
C VAL A 65 -17.19 30.59 -36.21
N ALA A 66 -16.64 31.75 -36.60
CA ALA A 66 -15.69 31.81 -37.70
C ALA A 66 -14.33 31.23 -37.28
N ASN A 67 -13.57 30.71 -38.26
CA ASN A 67 -12.17 30.38 -38.03
C ASN A 67 -11.41 31.64 -37.61
N GLU A 68 -10.48 31.51 -36.67
CA GLU A 68 -9.73 32.62 -36.05
C GLU A 68 -10.53 33.54 -35.11
N ASP A 69 -11.82 33.26 -34.84
CA ASP A 69 -12.55 33.99 -33.80
C ASP A 69 -11.91 33.77 -32.42
N GLU A 70 -11.84 34.83 -31.61
CA GLU A 70 -11.28 34.75 -30.26
C GLU A 70 -12.18 33.91 -29.34
N ILE A 71 -11.59 32.88 -28.74
CA ILE A 71 -12.22 32.00 -27.74
C ILE A 71 -11.42 32.00 -26.45
N ASN A 72 -12.12 31.92 -25.31
CA ASN A 72 -11.50 31.70 -24.01
C ASN A 72 -11.40 30.19 -23.78
N GLU A 73 -10.17 29.66 -23.83
CA GLU A 73 -9.84 28.30 -23.41
C GLU A 73 -9.50 28.31 -21.92
N ARG A 74 -10.20 27.49 -21.13
CA ARG A 74 -9.97 27.36 -19.70
C ARG A 74 -9.88 25.89 -19.30
N ILE A 75 -8.80 25.52 -18.63
CA ILE A 75 -8.55 24.20 -18.07
C ILE A 75 -8.48 24.33 -16.55
N VAL A 76 -9.34 23.59 -15.87
CA VAL A 76 -9.41 23.58 -14.41
C VAL A 76 -9.41 22.17 -13.85
N ARG A 77 -8.96 22.08 -12.62
CA ARG A 77 -9.21 20.93 -11.75
C ARG A 77 -10.24 21.32 -10.69
N ILE A 78 -11.29 20.53 -10.59
CA ILE A 78 -12.25 20.58 -9.49
C ILE A 78 -11.79 19.58 -8.42
N TYR A 79 -11.66 20.02 -7.17
CA TYR A 79 -11.14 19.22 -6.08
C TYR A 79 -11.99 19.34 -4.81
N ASN A 80 -11.90 18.35 -3.92
CA ASN A 80 -12.55 18.41 -2.61
C ASN A 80 -11.74 19.30 -1.66
N LYS A 81 -12.33 20.40 -1.14
CA LYS A 81 -11.61 21.34 -0.27
C LYS A 81 -11.08 20.70 1.03
N LYS A 82 -11.72 19.64 1.53
CA LYS A 82 -11.38 19.01 2.81
C LYS A 82 -10.07 18.22 2.76
N ASN A 83 -9.77 17.57 1.64
CA ASN A 83 -8.63 16.65 1.50
C ASN A 83 -7.77 16.91 0.26
N ASN A 84 -8.05 17.98 -0.48
CA ASN A 84 -7.40 18.35 -1.73
C ASN A 84 -7.48 17.28 -2.84
N LYS A 85 -8.37 16.28 -2.72
CA LYS A 85 -8.48 15.19 -3.70
C LYS A 85 -9.03 15.72 -5.04
N PRO A 86 -8.36 15.45 -6.18
CA PRO A 86 -8.89 15.77 -7.50
C PRO A 86 -10.16 14.98 -7.77
N LEU A 87 -11.20 15.64 -8.26
CA LEU A 87 -12.49 15.03 -8.58
C LEU A 87 -12.75 15.01 -10.08
N ILE A 88 -12.59 16.16 -10.73
CA ILE A 88 -12.84 16.33 -12.17
C ILE A 88 -11.75 17.21 -12.76
N TYR A 89 -11.30 16.85 -13.95
CA TYR A 89 -10.51 17.69 -14.84
C TYR A 89 -11.43 18.20 -15.94
N ALA A 90 -11.50 19.51 -16.13
CA ALA A 90 -12.44 20.13 -17.05
C ALA A 90 -11.74 21.10 -18.01
N ILE A 91 -12.11 21.01 -19.29
CA ILE A 91 -11.69 21.93 -20.34
C ILE A 91 -12.95 22.62 -20.86
N SER A 92 -12.94 23.95 -20.97
CA SER A 92 -14.03 24.72 -21.57
C SER A 92 -13.53 25.69 -22.63
N TYR A 93 -14.35 25.85 -23.66
CA TYR A 93 -14.16 26.80 -24.76
C TYR A 93 -15.38 27.72 -24.84
N ALA A 94 -15.17 29.03 -24.79
CA ALA A 94 -16.26 30.01 -24.86
C ALA A 94 -15.94 31.12 -25.87
N PRO A 95 -16.76 31.33 -26.91
CA PRO A 95 -16.61 32.45 -27.83
C PRO A 95 -16.77 33.80 -27.14
N LEU A 96 -15.82 34.71 -27.35
CA LEU A 96 -15.90 36.06 -26.77
C LEU A 96 -17.02 36.88 -27.43
N SER A 97 -17.33 36.61 -28.69
CA SER A 97 -18.35 37.31 -29.48
C SER A 97 -19.78 37.13 -28.95
N LEU A 98 -20.04 36.05 -28.20
CA LEU A 98 -21.38 35.67 -27.73
C LEU A 98 -21.66 36.05 -26.25
N ALA A 99 -20.69 36.68 -25.60
CA ALA A 99 -20.72 37.00 -24.18
C ALA A 99 -20.77 38.52 -23.92
N ASP A 100 -21.68 38.96 -23.05
CA ASP A 100 -21.77 40.36 -22.62
C ASP A 100 -20.49 40.74 -21.84
N LYS A 101 -19.98 41.98 -21.97
CA LYS A 101 -18.66 42.39 -21.42
C LYS A 101 -18.43 42.02 -19.95
N ASP A 102 -19.44 42.20 -19.10
CA ASP A 102 -19.35 41.88 -17.67
C ASP A 102 -19.32 40.37 -17.41
N PHE A 103 -20.07 39.58 -18.19
CA PHE A 103 -20.05 38.12 -18.11
C PHE A 103 -18.71 37.57 -18.59
N SER A 104 -18.17 38.10 -19.70
CA SER A 104 -16.84 37.74 -20.19
C SER A 104 -15.78 37.99 -19.13
N LYS A 105 -15.81 39.15 -18.46
CA LYS A 105 -14.86 39.52 -17.40
C LYS A 105 -14.81 38.49 -16.26
N ASP A 106 -15.96 38.02 -15.80
CA ASP A 106 -16.03 37.00 -14.75
C ASP A 106 -15.65 35.61 -15.26
N LEU A 107 -15.89 35.31 -16.54
CA LEU A 107 -15.43 34.07 -17.17
C LEU A 107 -13.89 34.01 -17.25
N PHE A 108 -13.23 35.17 -17.32
CA PHE A 108 -11.78 35.33 -17.17
C PHE A 108 -11.27 35.23 -15.73
N SER A 109 -12.17 35.10 -14.74
CA SER A 109 -11.77 34.90 -13.36
C SER A 109 -11.40 33.45 -13.11
N ALA A 110 -10.11 33.22 -12.91
CA ALA A 110 -9.50 31.90 -12.78
C ALA A 110 -10.19 31.00 -11.74
N ASP A 111 -10.68 31.52 -10.62
CA ASP A 111 -11.13 30.66 -9.51
C ASP A 111 -12.64 30.67 -9.28
N ILE A 112 -13.42 31.14 -10.27
CA ILE A 112 -14.89 31.15 -10.18
C ILE A 112 -15.50 30.02 -11.03
N PRO A 113 -16.36 29.15 -10.47
CA PRO A 113 -17.10 28.15 -11.24
C PRO A 113 -18.02 28.77 -12.30
N ILE A 114 -18.01 28.22 -13.52
CA ILE A 114 -18.89 28.66 -14.61
C ILE A 114 -20.36 28.66 -14.16
N GLY A 115 -20.80 27.64 -13.43
CA GLY A 115 -22.16 27.59 -12.89
C GLY A 115 -22.51 28.78 -11.98
N LYS A 116 -21.58 29.22 -11.12
CA LYS A 116 -21.78 30.39 -10.25
C LYS A 116 -21.78 31.70 -11.02
N ILE A 117 -20.97 31.81 -12.08
CA ILE A 117 -20.99 32.95 -12.99
C ILE A 117 -22.36 33.04 -13.66
N MET A 118 -22.86 31.94 -14.22
CA MET A 118 -24.17 31.90 -14.86
C MET A 118 -25.30 32.29 -13.91
N GLU A 119 -25.25 31.84 -12.65
CA GLU A 119 -26.22 32.21 -11.62
C GLU A 119 -26.17 33.71 -11.27
N LYS A 120 -24.96 34.26 -11.08
CA LYS A 120 -24.74 35.69 -10.78
C LYS A 120 -25.39 36.60 -11.84
N TYR A 121 -25.23 36.25 -13.11
CA TYR A 121 -25.78 37.02 -14.24
C TYR A 121 -27.18 36.55 -14.68
N LYS A 122 -27.79 35.60 -13.96
CA LYS A 122 -29.13 35.04 -14.25
C LYS A 122 -29.26 34.59 -15.71
N ILE A 123 -28.23 33.89 -16.22
CA ILE A 123 -28.19 33.44 -17.61
C ILE A 123 -29.14 32.26 -17.81
N GLU A 124 -30.24 32.50 -18.51
CA GLU A 124 -31.12 31.46 -19.00
C GLU A 124 -30.44 30.68 -20.13
N SER A 125 -30.27 29.38 -19.92
CA SER A 125 -29.57 28.48 -20.82
C SER A 125 -30.03 27.05 -20.60
N ARG A 126 -29.67 26.17 -21.53
CA ARG A 126 -29.82 24.71 -21.38
C ARG A 126 -28.48 24.04 -21.63
N ARG A 127 -28.27 22.87 -21.02
CA ARG A 127 -27.12 22.01 -21.32
C ARG A 127 -27.56 20.91 -22.27
N GLU A 128 -26.76 20.62 -23.28
CA GLU A 128 -27.00 19.54 -24.22
C GLU A 128 -25.79 18.59 -24.22
N ILE A 129 -25.99 17.36 -23.72
CA ILE A 129 -24.92 16.35 -23.71
C ILE A 129 -24.69 15.88 -25.15
N LYS A 130 -23.47 16.10 -25.65
CA LYS A 130 -23.07 15.77 -27.02
C LYS A 130 -22.49 14.37 -27.12
N ASP A 131 -21.64 14.00 -26.16
CA ASP A 131 -21.00 12.69 -26.13
C ASP A 131 -20.65 12.25 -24.69
N ILE A 132 -20.67 10.94 -24.46
CA ILE A 132 -20.10 10.30 -23.28
C ILE A 132 -19.28 9.10 -23.75
N ASN A 133 -18.08 8.96 -23.19
CA ASN A 133 -17.13 7.90 -23.55
C ASN A 133 -16.12 7.68 -22.41
N TYR A 134 -15.10 6.89 -22.69
CA TYR A 134 -13.94 6.72 -21.83
C TYR A 134 -12.66 6.85 -22.63
N THR A 135 -11.58 7.16 -21.93
CA THR A 135 -10.23 7.25 -22.47
C THR A 135 -9.24 6.66 -21.47
N ARG A 136 -7.98 6.56 -21.85
CA ARG A 136 -6.88 6.17 -20.97
C ARG A 136 -6.15 7.40 -20.43
N ALA A 137 -5.66 7.29 -19.19
CA ALA A 137 -4.88 8.34 -18.55
C ALA A 137 -3.52 8.46 -19.24
N ASN A 138 -3.21 9.67 -19.74
CA ASN A 138 -1.88 10.06 -20.18
C ASN A 138 -1.04 10.51 -18.97
N GLU A 139 0.23 10.87 -19.20
CA GLU A 139 1.15 11.31 -18.15
C GLU A 139 0.59 12.48 -17.31
N GLU A 140 -0.03 13.47 -17.96
CA GLU A 140 -0.61 14.65 -17.30
C GLU A 140 -1.78 14.27 -16.38
N LEU A 141 -2.77 13.56 -16.91
CA LEU A 141 -3.95 13.15 -16.15
C LEU A 141 -3.59 12.15 -15.04
N SER A 142 -2.57 11.30 -15.26
CA SER A 142 -2.05 10.38 -14.25
C SER A 142 -1.50 11.11 -13.04
N LYS A 143 -0.71 12.18 -13.27
CA LYS A 143 -0.20 13.06 -12.20
C LYS A 143 -1.34 13.83 -11.51
N ILE A 144 -2.29 14.36 -12.28
CA ILE A 144 -3.41 15.13 -11.74
C ILE A 144 -4.27 14.26 -10.82
N PHE A 145 -4.66 13.06 -11.26
CA PHE A 145 -5.55 12.18 -10.50
C PHE A 145 -4.87 11.23 -9.51
N CYS A 146 -3.53 11.19 -9.52
CA CYS A 146 -2.74 10.18 -8.81
C CYS A 146 -3.15 8.74 -9.19
N VAL A 147 -3.35 8.49 -10.49
CA VAL A 147 -3.64 7.16 -11.07
C VAL A 147 -2.46 6.69 -11.91
N PHE A 148 -2.39 5.40 -12.22
CA PHE A 148 -1.37 4.90 -13.15
C PHE A 148 -1.68 5.33 -14.60
N GLU A 149 -0.63 5.49 -15.41
CA GLU A 149 -0.80 5.61 -16.86
C GLU A 149 -1.58 4.41 -17.39
N GLU A 150 -2.35 4.65 -18.45
CA GLU A 150 -3.28 3.69 -19.06
C GLU A 150 -4.52 3.33 -18.21
N GLU A 151 -4.68 3.85 -16.98
CA GLU A 151 -5.93 3.69 -16.24
C GLU A 151 -7.12 4.34 -16.96
N ILE A 152 -8.30 3.74 -16.79
CA ILE A 152 -9.51 4.18 -17.46
C ILE A 152 -10.06 5.46 -16.80
N LEU A 153 -10.31 6.46 -17.63
CA LEU A 153 -10.97 7.71 -17.28
C LEU A 153 -12.30 7.80 -18.02
N LEU A 154 -13.36 8.13 -17.29
CA LEU A 154 -14.66 8.44 -17.85
C LEU A 154 -14.67 9.90 -18.31
N ARG A 155 -15.33 10.16 -19.45
CA ARG A 155 -15.39 11.48 -20.08
C ARG A 155 -16.79 11.78 -20.57
N ARG A 156 -17.17 13.05 -20.44
CA ARG A 156 -18.36 13.61 -21.07
C ARG A 156 -18.05 14.92 -21.79
N ASN A 157 -18.84 15.22 -22.80
CA ASN A 157 -18.84 16.50 -23.50
C ASN A 157 -20.27 17.03 -23.61
N TYR A 158 -20.44 18.30 -23.30
CA TYR A 158 -21.71 18.99 -23.41
C TYR A 158 -21.51 20.46 -23.73
N SER A 159 -22.54 21.04 -24.34
CA SER A 159 -22.55 22.46 -24.68
C SER A 159 -23.62 23.19 -23.88
N ILE A 160 -23.31 24.40 -23.44
CA ILE A 160 -24.25 25.33 -22.82
C ILE A 160 -24.79 26.23 -23.93
N ILE A 161 -26.10 26.17 -24.16
CA ILE A 161 -26.76 26.86 -25.27
C ILE A 161 -27.60 28.02 -24.74
N ARG A 162 -27.40 29.22 -25.32
CA ARG A 162 -28.14 30.44 -25.01
C ARG A 162 -28.68 31.03 -26.31
N LYS A 163 -29.99 31.31 -26.37
CA LYS A 163 -30.66 31.88 -27.56
C LYS A 163 -30.42 31.11 -28.88
N GLY A 164 -30.14 29.81 -28.80
CA GLY A 164 -29.87 28.97 -29.97
C GLY A 164 -28.38 28.80 -30.28
N GLU A 165 -27.51 29.62 -29.71
CA GLU A 165 -26.06 29.61 -29.95
C GLU A 165 -25.29 28.89 -28.83
N ILE A 166 -24.14 28.32 -29.17
CA ILE A 166 -23.26 27.65 -28.20
C ILE A 166 -22.45 28.71 -27.45
N LEU A 167 -22.81 28.91 -26.18
CA LEU A 167 -22.12 29.85 -25.31
C LEU A 167 -20.80 29.27 -24.78
N ILE A 168 -20.80 27.99 -24.42
CA ILE A 168 -19.63 27.28 -23.88
C ILE A 168 -19.69 25.81 -24.28
N ASP A 169 -18.61 25.25 -24.83
CA ASP A 169 -18.43 23.79 -24.96
C ASP A 169 -17.50 23.27 -23.85
N ILE A 170 -17.88 22.18 -23.19
CA ILE A 170 -17.20 21.69 -21.98
C ILE A 170 -16.90 20.21 -22.11
N TYR A 171 -15.66 19.82 -21.79
CA TYR A 171 -15.23 18.45 -21.55
C TYR A 171 -14.94 18.26 -20.08
N GLU A 172 -15.45 17.19 -19.50
CA GLU A 172 -15.18 16.81 -18.12
C GLU A 172 -14.71 15.36 -18.08
N ILE A 173 -13.63 15.12 -17.34
CA ILE A 173 -12.93 13.84 -17.24
C ILE A 173 -12.74 13.50 -15.77
N PHE A 174 -12.97 12.24 -15.39
CA PHE A 174 -12.71 11.74 -14.04
C PHE A 174 -12.37 10.24 -14.05
N PRO A 175 -11.62 9.72 -13.06
CA PRO A 175 -11.22 8.31 -13.04
C PRO A 175 -12.41 7.36 -12.92
N TYR A 176 -12.37 6.23 -13.63
CA TYR A 176 -13.34 5.13 -13.45
C TYR A 176 -13.32 4.58 -12.02
N SER A 177 -12.18 4.69 -11.33
CA SER A 177 -12.04 4.33 -9.91
C SER A 177 -12.75 5.32 -8.97
N SER A 178 -13.19 6.48 -9.43
CA SER A 178 -13.88 7.48 -8.60
C SER A 178 -15.40 7.30 -8.62
N PHE A 179 -16.05 7.69 -7.52
CA PHE A 179 -17.52 7.65 -7.34
C PHE A 179 -18.12 6.25 -7.49
N GLN A 180 -17.34 5.20 -7.22
CA GLN A 180 -17.84 3.83 -7.17
C GLN A 180 -18.79 3.63 -5.97
N ASN A 181 -19.71 2.67 -6.08
CA ASN A 181 -20.64 2.34 -4.99
C ASN A 181 -19.93 1.74 -3.76
N GLU A 182 -18.78 1.11 -3.97
CA GLU A 182 -18.00 0.44 -2.93
C GLU A 182 -16.66 1.17 -2.76
N PHE A 183 -16.42 1.75 -1.58
CA PHE A 183 -15.09 2.21 -1.20
C PHE A 183 -14.23 0.99 -0.85
N LYS A 184 -13.15 0.78 -1.59
CA LYS A 184 -12.23 -0.35 -1.41
C LYS A 184 -10.85 0.12 -1.02
N VAL A 185 -10.17 -0.72 -0.27
CA VAL A 185 -8.77 -0.54 0.11
C VAL A 185 -7.99 -1.76 -0.36
N ILE A 186 -6.96 -1.56 -1.17
CA ILE A 186 -6.01 -2.59 -1.56
C ILE A 186 -4.67 -2.28 -0.90
N ILE A 187 -4.09 -3.27 -0.24
CA ILE A 187 -2.80 -3.15 0.42
C ILE A 187 -1.89 -4.26 -0.08
N GLU A 188 -0.74 -3.87 -0.61
CA GLU A 188 0.37 -4.76 -0.89
C GLU A 188 1.45 -4.56 0.17
N THR A 189 1.87 -5.64 0.82
CA THR A 189 2.91 -5.61 1.85
C THR A 189 4.10 -6.49 1.48
N PRO A 190 5.31 -6.13 1.95
CA PRO A 190 6.49 -6.95 1.73
C PRO A 190 6.52 -8.19 2.63
N SER A 191 7.49 -9.05 2.38
CA SER A 191 8.03 -9.97 3.39
C SER A 191 9.38 -9.43 3.91
N ARG A 192 10.02 -10.15 4.84
CA ARG A 192 11.30 -9.72 5.42
C ARG A 192 12.09 -10.90 5.96
N LEU A 193 13.41 -10.72 6.00
CA LEU A 193 14.33 -11.54 6.76
C LEU A 193 14.56 -10.93 8.14
N HIS A 194 14.63 -11.76 9.15
CA HIS A 194 15.07 -11.38 10.50
C HIS A 194 16.40 -12.07 10.81
N LEU A 195 17.48 -11.30 10.77
CA LEU A 195 18.85 -11.80 10.79
C LEU A 195 19.26 -12.27 12.19
N THR A 196 18.92 -11.52 13.25
CA THR A 196 19.19 -11.90 14.65
C THR A 196 18.47 -10.98 15.63
N LEU A 197 18.28 -11.45 16.87
CA LEU A 197 18.10 -10.61 18.06
C LEU A 197 19.48 -10.32 18.67
N ILE A 198 19.68 -9.12 19.21
CA ILE A 198 20.99 -8.61 19.64
C ILE A 198 21.23 -8.87 21.12
N ASP A 199 20.34 -8.37 21.98
CA ASP A 199 20.48 -8.42 23.44
C ASP A 199 19.35 -9.23 24.08
N LEU A 200 19.62 -10.51 24.36
CA LEU A 200 18.74 -11.32 25.21
C LEU A 200 19.40 -11.59 26.57
N ASN A 201 20.23 -10.67 27.06
CA ASN A 201 20.86 -10.73 28.37
C ASN A 201 20.26 -9.71 29.35
N GLY A 202 20.02 -8.48 28.91
CA GLY A 202 19.30 -7.49 29.69
C GLY A 202 20.11 -6.70 30.73
N GLU A 203 21.39 -7.02 30.97
CA GLU A 203 22.23 -6.31 31.97
C GLU A 203 22.33 -4.80 31.68
N GLY A 204 22.28 -4.40 30.40
CA GLY A 204 22.32 -3.00 29.97
C GLY A 204 21.00 -2.23 30.17
N GLY A 205 19.98 -2.83 30.78
CA GLY A 205 18.66 -2.21 30.97
C GLY A 205 17.78 -2.19 29.70
N ARG A 206 18.18 -2.93 28.66
CA ARG A 206 17.41 -3.15 27.44
C ARG A 206 17.51 -4.60 27.00
N ILE A 207 16.49 -5.08 26.31
CA ILE A 207 16.49 -6.41 25.66
C ILE A 207 15.96 -6.31 24.23
N ASP A 208 16.08 -7.42 23.51
CA ASP A 208 15.76 -7.62 22.11
C ASP A 208 16.74 -6.89 21.19
N GLY A 209 16.26 -5.95 20.36
CA GLY A 209 17.06 -5.35 19.30
C GLY A 209 17.16 -6.31 18.12
N GLY A 210 16.56 -5.95 16.99
CA GLY A 210 16.52 -6.78 15.79
C GLY A 210 17.30 -6.19 14.64
N VAL A 211 17.88 -7.05 13.81
CA VAL A 211 18.39 -6.70 12.47
C VAL A 211 17.57 -7.41 11.40
N GLY A 212 17.21 -6.72 10.33
CA GLY A 212 16.38 -7.29 9.27
C GLY A 212 16.54 -6.65 7.91
N ILE A 213 16.10 -7.37 6.88
CA ILE A 213 16.09 -6.92 5.49
C ILE A 213 14.67 -7.10 4.95
N THR A 214 14.12 -6.05 4.36
CA THR A 214 12.80 -6.11 3.72
C THR A 214 12.94 -6.69 2.31
N LEU A 215 12.07 -7.62 1.94
CA LEU A 215 12.10 -8.33 0.65
C LEU A 215 11.00 -7.83 -0.27
N ASP A 216 11.27 -7.83 -1.58
CA ASP A 216 10.23 -7.53 -2.58
C ASP A 216 9.28 -8.71 -2.83
N ASP A 217 9.82 -9.93 -2.80
CA ASP A 217 9.07 -11.18 -2.96
C ASP A 217 9.52 -12.23 -1.91
N PRO A 218 8.60 -13.02 -1.34
CA PRO A 218 7.16 -13.01 -1.55
C PRO A 218 6.46 -11.78 -0.95
N ARG A 219 5.29 -11.45 -1.51
CA ARG A 219 4.45 -10.31 -1.10
C ARG A 219 3.06 -10.76 -0.67
N PHE A 220 2.40 -9.98 0.17
CA PHE A 220 1.01 -10.22 0.56
C PHE A 220 0.12 -9.12 -0.04
N LEU A 221 -0.96 -9.52 -0.71
CA LEU A 221 -1.90 -8.60 -1.34
C LEU A 221 -3.31 -8.87 -0.81
N ILE A 222 -3.89 -7.88 -0.16
CA ILE A 222 -5.23 -7.95 0.41
C ILE A 222 -6.09 -6.80 -0.07
N GLU A 223 -7.33 -7.11 -0.41
CA GLU A 223 -8.39 -6.14 -0.66
C GLU A 223 -9.37 -6.16 0.51
N ALA A 224 -9.90 -5.00 0.87
CA ALA A 224 -10.91 -4.86 1.91
C ALA A 224 -12.02 -3.91 1.47
N LYS A 225 -13.24 -4.20 1.90
CA LYS A 225 -14.41 -3.32 1.80
C LYS A 225 -15.29 -3.45 3.04
N ILE A 226 -16.17 -2.48 3.26
CA ILE A 226 -17.23 -2.63 4.27
C ILE A 226 -18.19 -3.71 3.78
N ALA A 227 -18.50 -4.70 4.62
CA ALA A 227 -19.38 -5.80 4.25
C ALA A 227 -20.84 -5.34 4.15
N GLU A 228 -21.60 -5.91 3.22
CA GLU A 228 -23.02 -5.62 3.08
C GLU A 228 -23.85 -6.30 4.20
N LYS A 229 -24.94 -5.64 4.63
CA LYS A 229 -25.82 -6.14 5.70
C LYS A 229 -26.44 -7.52 5.42
N THR A 230 -26.39 -8.00 4.19
CA THR A 230 -27.03 -9.24 3.72
C THR A 230 -26.21 -10.50 3.99
N ASP A 231 -24.92 -10.39 4.29
CA ASP A 231 -24.04 -11.53 4.66
C ASP A 231 -24.21 -11.98 6.13
N VAL A 232 -25.19 -11.41 6.84
CA VAL A 232 -25.29 -11.37 8.31
C VAL A 232 -26.05 -12.55 8.92
N PHE A 233 -26.76 -13.38 8.14
CA PHE A 233 -27.66 -14.39 8.73
C PHE A 233 -26.97 -15.68 9.26
N GLY A 234 -25.63 -15.75 9.32
CA GLY A 234 -24.92 -17.01 9.64
C GLY A 234 -24.14 -17.11 10.95
N LEU A 235 -23.81 -16.00 11.64
CA LEU A 235 -22.83 -16.06 12.73
C LEU A 235 -23.36 -15.37 14.00
N GLY A 236 -23.68 -16.19 15.01
CA GLY A 236 -24.30 -15.78 16.25
C GLY A 236 -23.56 -14.65 17.00
N GLY A 237 -24.34 -13.66 17.43
CA GLY A 237 -24.10 -12.87 18.65
C GLY A 237 -22.96 -11.84 18.67
N SER A 238 -22.02 -11.83 17.72
CA SER A 238 -20.96 -10.81 17.69
C SER A 238 -21.42 -9.55 16.93
N PRO A 239 -21.28 -8.33 17.48
CA PRO A 239 -21.68 -7.10 16.80
C PRO A 239 -20.73 -6.70 15.66
N ASN A 240 -19.58 -7.38 15.54
CA ASN A 240 -18.64 -7.27 14.42
C ASN A 240 -18.59 -8.62 13.70
N PHE A 241 -18.63 -8.62 12.37
CA PHE A 241 -18.42 -9.80 11.55
C PHE A 241 -17.31 -9.55 10.54
N VAL A 242 -16.48 -10.55 10.28
CA VAL A 242 -15.36 -10.43 9.34
C VAL A 242 -15.45 -11.60 8.38
N VAL A 243 -15.61 -11.29 7.10
CA VAL A 243 -15.62 -12.29 6.03
C VAL A 243 -14.26 -12.25 5.36
N VAL A 244 -13.61 -13.40 5.20
CA VAL A 244 -12.31 -13.48 4.53
C VAL A 244 -12.40 -14.49 3.40
N HIS A 245 -12.38 -13.97 2.17
CA HIS A 245 -12.26 -14.77 0.95
C HIS A 245 -10.78 -15.01 0.66
N THR A 246 -10.43 -16.27 0.48
CA THR A 246 -9.08 -16.69 0.14
C THR A 246 -9.11 -17.63 -1.05
N PRO A 247 -8.06 -17.68 -1.89
CA PRO A 247 -7.84 -18.79 -2.79
C PRO A 247 -7.90 -20.11 -2.00
N SER A 248 -8.38 -21.20 -2.62
CA SER A 248 -8.65 -22.49 -1.95
C SER A 248 -7.44 -23.17 -1.29
N ALA A 249 -6.24 -22.59 -1.40
CA ALA A 249 -5.00 -23.05 -0.78
C ALA A 249 -4.63 -22.31 0.52
N CYS A 250 -5.28 -21.20 0.89
CA CYS A 250 -4.96 -20.48 2.11
C CYS A 250 -5.46 -21.23 3.35
N LEU A 251 -4.55 -21.43 4.30
CA LEU A 251 -4.77 -22.14 5.56
C LEU A 251 -5.68 -21.31 6.50
N ASP A 252 -6.48 -21.98 7.33
CA ASP A 252 -7.36 -21.35 8.32
C ASP A 252 -6.63 -20.36 9.24
N GLU A 253 -5.34 -20.59 9.50
CA GLU A 253 -4.48 -19.74 10.33
C GLU A 253 -4.33 -18.30 9.76
N GLU A 254 -4.38 -18.10 8.44
CA GLU A 254 -4.25 -16.77 7.81
C GLU A 254 -5.51 -15.93 8.04
N LYS A 255 -6.68 -16.54 7.81
CA LYS A 255 -8.00 -15.95 8.09
C LYS A 255 -8.06 -15.50 9.53
N ASP A 256 -7.60 -16.36 10.42
CA ASP A 256 -7.49 -16.12 11.86
C ASP A 256 -6.71 -14.85 12.20
N HIS A 257 -5.57 -14.61 11.55
CA HIS A 257 -4.78 -13.39 11.78
C HIS A 257 -5.47 -12.12 11.30
N ILE A 258 -6.13 -12.18 10.14
CA ILE A 258 -6.90 -11.06 9.58
C ILE A 258 -8.10 -10.76 10.48
N VAL A 259 -8.87 -11.78 10.85
CA VAL A 259 -10.06 -11.65 11.72
C VAL A 259 -9.69 -11.08 13.08
N ARG A 260 -8.64 -11.60 13.75
CA ARG A 260 -8.20 -11.09 15.05
C ARG A 260 -7.75 -9.62 14.97
N ALA A 261 -6.93 -9.27 13.98
CA ALA A 261 -6.43 -7.91 13.81
C ALA A 261 -7.56 -6.92 13.50
N THR A 262 -8.48 -7.30 12.62
CA THR A 262 -9.68 -6.51 12.28
C THR A 262 -10.55 -6.28 13.51
N ASN A 263 -10.83 -7.32 14.29
CA ASN A 263 -11.63 -7.18 15.51
C ASN A 263 -10.98 -6.26 16.55
N LYS A 264 -9.66 -6.36 16.75
CA LYS A 264 -8.91 -5.44 17.63
C LYS A 264 -9.04 -4.00 17.15
N MET A 265 -8.88 -3.75 15.85
CA MET A 265 -8.98 -2.41 15.29
C MET A 265 -10.41 -1.84 15.36
N LEU A 266 -11.43 -2.62 14.99
CA LEU A 266 -12.83 -2.21 15.08
C LEU A 266 -13.24 -1.89 16.53
N ASN A 267 -12.82 -2.73 17.48
CA ASN A 267 -13.06 -2.50 18.91
C ASN A 267 -12.36 -1.24 19.40
N HIS A 268 -11.10 -1.02 19.00
CA HIS A 268 -10.36 0.20 19.33
C HIS A 268 -11.06 1.47 18.80
N LEU A 269 -11.66 1.39 17.60
CA LEU A 269 -12.39 2.49 16.99
C LEU A 269 -13.83 2.66 17.50
N GLY A 270 -14.36 1.71 18.28
CA GLY A 270 -15.76 1.70 18.70
C GLY A 270 -16.74 1.47 17.55
N ILE A 271 -16.31 0.86 16.45
CA ILE A 271 -17.11 0.65 15.24
C ILE A 271 -17.77 -0.74 15.29
N ARG A 272 -19.09 -0.77 15.00
CA ARG A 272 -19.91 -1.99 14.94
C ARG A 272 -20.41 -2.21 13.52
N THR A 273 -19.61 -2.88 12.70
CA THR A 273 -19.96 -3.22 11.32
C THR A 273 -19.17 -4.43 10.84
N GLY A 274 -19.54 -4.93 9.67
CA GLY A 274 -18.79 -5.98 8.99
C GLY A 274 -17.70 -5.45 8.07
N VAL A 275 -16.62 -6.20 7.95
CA VAL A 275 -15.56 -5.95 6.96
C VAL A 275 -15.34 -7.23 6.15
N GLU A 276 -15.37 -7.10 4.84
CA GLU A 276 -15.04 -8.18 3.92
C GLU A 276 -13.60 -7.98 3.43
N PHE A 277 -12.83 -9.06 3.48
CA PHE A 277 -11.49 -9.14 2.94
C PHE A 277 -11.42 -10.15 1.80
N ARG A 278 -10.62 -9.85 0.79
CA ARG A 278 -10.21 -10.79 -0.25
C ARG A 278 -8.69 -10.83 -0.30
N VAL A 279 -8.11 -11.96 0.10
CA VAL A 279 -6.69 -12.24 -0.10
C VAL A 279 -6.51 -12.54 -1.58
N ARG A 280 -5.66 -11.76 -2.25
CA ARG A 280 -5.36 -11.92 -3.68
C ARG A 280 -4.03 -12.66 -3.90
N ASN A 281 -3.09 -12.48 -2.98
CA ASN A 281 -1.80 -13.16 -2.97
C ASN A 281 -1.31 -13.31 -1.53
N ASP A 282 -0.73 -14.46 -1.21
CA ASP A 282 -0.21 -14.82 0.11
C ASP A 282 1.16 -15.51 0.01
N TYR A 283 1.72 -15.83 1.18
CA TYR A 283 2.93 -16.63 1.28
C TYR A 283 2.95 -17.43 2.58
N PRO A 284 3.63 -18.60 2.59
CA PRO A 284 3.54 -19.55 3.69
C PRO A 284 3.78 -18.92 5.06
N MET A 285 2.97 -19.33 6.03
CA MET A 285 3.09 -18.90 7.41
C MET A 285 4.09 -19.75 8.19
N HIS A 286 4.64 -19.16 9.25
CA HIS A 286 5.58 -19.82 10.16
C HIS A 286 6.83 -20.36 9.46
N VAL A 287 7.24 -19.70 8.37
CA VAL A 287 8.48 -20.05 7.64
C VAL A 287 9.64 -19.08 7.88
N GLY A 288 9.49 -18.11 8.80
CA GLY A 288 10.55 -17.13 9.09
C GLY A 288 10.51 -15.85 8.23
N LEU A 289 9.52 -15.72 7.33
CA LEU A 289 9.27 -14.50 6.54
C LEU A 289 8.22 -13.57 7.19
N GLY A 290 7.65 -14.05 8.30
CA GLY A 290 6.79 -13.38 9.27
C GLY A 290 5.44 -12.85 8.75
N SER A 291 4.87 -13.47 7.74
CA SER A 291 3.51 -13.26 7.22
C SER A 291 2.51 -12.71 8.27
N GLY A 292 2.42 -13.33 9.45
CA GLY A 292 1.49 -12.94 10.51
C GLY A 292 1.55 -11.46 10.93
N THR A 293 2.74 -10.84 11.01
CA THR A 293 2.83 -9.40 11.31
C THR A 293 2.30 -8.56 10.14
N GLN A 294 2.67 -8.92 8.91
CA GLN A 294 2.29 -8.17 7.71
C GLN A 294 0.80 -8.25 7.46
N MET A 295 0.21 -9.45 7.60
CA MET A 295 -1.24 -9.68 7.51
C MET A 295 -2.00 -8.90 8.59
N SER A 296 -1.55 -8.94 9.85
CA SER A 296 -2.21 -8.22 10.94
C SER A 296 -2.15 -6.70 10.77
N ILE A 297 -0.99 -6.15 10.38
CA ILE A 297 -0.84 -4.71 10.14
C ILE A 297 -1.65 -4.30 8.89
N ALA A 298 -1.64 -5.11 7.82
CA ALA A 298 -2.45 -4.85 6.63
C ALA A 298 -3.95 -4.80 6.96
N ALA A 299 -4.47 -5.77 7.72
CA ALA A 299 -5.86 -5.78 8.14
C ALA A 299 -6.21 -4.54 8.99
N GLY A 300 -5.36 -4.18 9.96
CA GLY A 300 -5.55 -2.97 10.77
C GLY A 300 -5.50 -1.68 9.94
N LYS A 301 -4.56 -1.60 8.99
CA LYS A 301 -4.43 -0.47 8.05
C LYS A 301 -5.64 -0.37 7.12
N ALA A 302 -6.13 -1.49 6.60
CA ALA A 302 -7.31 -1.53 5.76
C ALA A 302 -8.54 -0.99 6.51
N VAL A 303 -8.77 -1.43 7.75
CA VAL A 303 -9.83 -0.89 8.61
C VAL A 303 -9.64 0.60 8.85
N SER A 304 -8.41 1.04 9.15
CA SER A 304 -8.09 2.47 9.32
C SER A 304 -8.54 3.31 8.11
N GLU A 305 -8.19 2.85 6.90
CA GLU A 305 -8.53 3.53 5.65
C GLU A 305 -10.03 3.48 5.34
N LEU A 306 -10.68 2.31 5.50
CA LEU A 306 -12.12 2.13 5.29
C LEU A 306 -12.98 3.11 6.11
N PHE A 307 -12.52 3.45 7.31
CA PHE A 307 -13.23 4.38 8.20
C PHE A 307 -12.60 5.78 8.26
N GLY A 308 -11.69 6.10 7.33
CA GLY A 308 -11.10 7.44 7.20
C GLY A 308 -10.33 7.90 8.44
N ARG A 309 -9.77 6.96 9.21
CA ARG A 309 -8.97 7.26 10.40
C ARG A 309 -7.49 7.21 10.05
N LYS A 310 -6.73 8.20 10.54
CA LYS A 310 -5.27 8.26 10.32
C LYS A 310 -4.57 7.72 11.56
N PHE A 311 -3.87 6.60 11.39
CA PHE A 311 -2.94 6.05 12.37
C PHE A 311 -1.58 5.83 11.70
N SER A 312 -0.52 6.03 12.45
CA SER A 312 0.82 5.57 12.08
C SER A 312 0.87 4.04 12.06
N ILE A 313 1.83 3.47 11.33
CA ILE A 313 2.01 2.02 11.25
C ILE A 313 2.34 1.44 12.63
N ARG A 314 3.08 2.19 13.46
CA ARG A 314 3.41 1.80 14.84
C ARG A 314 2.18 1.74 15.74
N GLU A 315 1.28 2.72 15.64
CA GLU A 315 0.01 2.69 16.38
C GLU A 315 -0.85 1.50 15.95
N ILE A 316 -0.96 1.26 14.64
CA ILE A 316 -1.69 0.10 14.12
C ILE A 316 -1.08 -1.19 14.66
N ALA A 317 0.24 -1.37 14.57
CA ALA A 317 0.96 -2.53 15.08
C ALA A 317 0.70 -2.75 16.58
N ARG A 318 0.72 -1.68 17.38
CA ARG A 318 0.38 -1.73 18.80
C ARG A 318 -1.07 -2.19 19.02
N ILE A 319 -2.03 -1.62 18.30
CA ILE A 319 -3.46 -1.97 18.44
C ILE A 319 -3.70 -3.44 18.08
N VAL A 320 -3.10 -3.93 16.99
CA VAL A 320 -3.28 -5.32 16.57
C VAL A 320 -2.41 -6.31 17.37
N GLY A 321 -1.54 -5.83 18.25
CA GLY A 321 -0.67 -6.61 19.14
C GLY A 321 0.49 -7.25 18.38
N ARG A 322 1.27 -6.45 17.65
CA ARG A 322 2.46 -6.85 16.92
C ARG A 322 3.63 -5.94 17.25
N GLY A 323 4.84 -6.50 17.12
CA GLY A 323 6.10 -5.78 17.32
C GLY A 323 6.69 -5.86 18.74
N GLY A 324 6.14 -6.69 19.65
CA GLY A 324 6.56 -6.70 21.06
C GLY A 324 7.91 -7.35 21.40
N THR A 325 8.68 -7.80 20.41
CA THR A 325 10.08 -8.27 20.57
C THR A 325 10.98 -7.57 19.56
N SER A 326 10.60 -7.60 18.28
CA SER A 326 11.34 -6.90 17.23
C SER A 326 10.43 -5.97 16.43
N GLY A 327 10.99 -4.81 16.08
CA GLY A 327 10.39 -3.80 15.22
C GLY A 327 10.60 -4.05 13.74
N ILE A 328 11.40 -5.04 13.34
CA ILE A 328 11.75 -5.32 11.94
C ILE A 328 10.50 -5.46 11.05
N GLY A 329 9.51 -6.25 11.48
CA GLY A 329 8.28 -6.44 10.67
C GLY A 329 7.46 -5.16 10.53
N THR A 330 7.37 -4.35 11.58
CA THR A 330 6.64 -3.07 11.57
C THR A 330 7.37 -2.05 10.70
N ALA A 331 8.69 -1.92 10.86
CA ALA A 331 9.51 -1.01 10.07
C ALA A 331 9.60 -1.43 8.60
N ALA A 332 9.56 -2.74 8.30
CA ALA A 332 9.46 -3.25 6.93
C ALA A 332 8.15 -2.82 6.26
N PHE A 333 7.03 -2.86 6.99
CA PHE A 333 5.75 -2.34 6.49
C PHE A 333 5.80 -0.81 6.31
N GLU A 334 6.50 -0.08 7.17
CA GLU A 334 6.53 1.38 7.16
C GLU A 334 7.45 1.96 6.07
N GLY A 335 8.68 1.48 5.94
CA GLY A 335 9.70 2.11 5.08
C GLY A 335 10.64 1.16 4.33
N GLY A 336 10.55 -0.14 4.57
CA GLY A 336 11.41 -1.14 3.92
C GLY A 336 12.91 -0.95 4.17
N GLY A 337 13.74 -1.60 3.36
CA GLY A 337 15.21 -1.53 3.39
C GLY A 337 15.87 -2.45 4.41
N PHE A 338 17.11 -2.11 4.76
CA PHE A 338 17.85 -2.66 5.90
C PHE A 338 17.47 -1.93 7.18
N ILE A 339 17.21 -2.67 8.25
CA ILE A 339 16.53 -2.16 9.44
C ILE A 339 17.27 -2.66 10.69
N LEU A 340 17.55 -1.76 11.63
CA LEU A 340 18.04 -2.05 12.97
C LEU A 340 17.13 -1.36 14.01
N ASP A 341 16.52 -2.14 14.89
CA ASP A 341 15.71 -1.63 15.99
C ASP A 341 16.47 -1.65 17.35
N ALA A 342 16.01 -0.83 18.29
CA ALA A 342 16.68 -0.64 19.58
C ALA A 342 16.13 -1.54 20.69
N GLY A 343 15.30 -2.53 20.36
CA GLY A 343 14.61 -3.36 21.35
C GLY A 343 13.80 -2.55 22.36
N HIS A 344 13.64 -3.08 23.56
CA HIS A 344 12.77 -2.53 24.60
C HIS A 344 13.56 -2.21 25.86
N SER A 345 13.08 -1.25 26.66
CA SER A 345 13.58 -1.08 28.02
C SER A 345 13.24 -2.32 28.86
N PHE A 346 14.16 -2.73 29.72
CA PHE A 346 14.09 -3.99 30.47
C PHE A 346 14.36 -3.78 31.96
N GLY A 347 13.77 -4.64 32.78
CA GLY A 347 13.93 -4.65 34.24
C GLY A 347 12.68 -4.14 34.98
N GLU A 348 12.80 -3.89 36.28
CA GLU A 348 11.64 -3.56 37.15
C GLU A 348 10.81 -2.38 36.67
N VAL A 349 11.49 -1.36 36.13
CA VAL A 349 10.92 -0.12 35.58
C VAL A 349 10.84 -0.11 34.05
N GLY A 350 11.29 -1.19 33.39
CA GLY A 350 11.27 -1.33 31.93
C GLY A 350 9.90 -1.69 31.38
N GLU A 351 9.72 -1.49 30.07
CA GLU A 351 8.50 -1.93 29.37
C GLU A 351 8.35 -3.45 29.39
N LYS A 352 9.48 -4.18 29.29
CA LYS A 352 9.52 -5.64 29.39
C LYS A 352 10.16 -6.08 30.69
N LYS A 353 9.62 -7.18 31.24
CA LYS A 353 10.12 -7.85 32.45
C LYS A 353 10.61 -9.27 32.19
N ASP A 354 10.18 -9.86 31.08
CA ASP A 354 10.49 -11.23 30.69
C ASP A 354 10.95 -11.31 29.23
N TYR A 355 11.67 -12.38 28.91
CA TYR A 355 12.05 -12.74 27.54
C TYR A 355 10.89 -13.47 26.86
N MET A 356 10.24 -12.79 25.91
CA MET A 356 9.07 -13.32 25.23
C MET A 356 9.11 -13.02 23.72
N PRO A 357 8.58 -13.94 22.89
CA PRO A 357 8.39 -13.69 21.46
C PRO A 357 7.28 -12.67 21.19
N SER A 358 7.25 -12.14 19.97
CA SER A 358 6.40 -10.97 19.63
C SER A 358 4.92 -11.27 19.66
N SER A 359 4.54 -12.54 19.50
CA SER A 359 3.16 -13.02 19.58
C SER A 359 2.62 -13.04 21.01
N ALA A 360 3.50 -13.11 22.01
CA ALA A 360 3.16 -13.24 23.42
C ALA A 360 3.52 -12.00 24.27
N SER A 361 4.24 -11.04 23.68
CA SER A 361 4.59 -9.77 24.31
C SER A 361 3.54 -8.69 24.04
N ASN A 362 3.19 -7.92 25.08
CA ASN A 362 2.31 -6.75 24.98
C ASN A 362 3.08 -5.43 24.76
N ALA A 363 4.41 -5.49 24.61
CA ALA A 363 5.23 -4.31 24.37
C ALA A 363 4.88 -3.66 23.02
N SER A 364 5.03 -2.34 22.96
CA SER A 364 4.86 -1.56 21.74
C SER A 364 6.01 -1.84 20.78
N PRO A 365 5.85 -1.64 19.46
CA PRO A 365 6.97 -1.74 18.52
C PRO A 365 8.17 -0.88 18.97
N PRO A 366 9.40 -1.42 18.99
CA PRO A 366 10.56 -0.72 19.52
C PRO A 366 10.96 0.47 18.65
N PRO A 367 11.68 1.46 19.20
CA PRO A 367 12.24 2.54 18.41
C PRO A 367 13.27 2.02 17.40
N LEU A 368 13.39 2.72 16.28
CA LEU A 368 14.29 2.36 15.20
C LEU A 368 15.62 3.09 15.40
N ILE A 369 16.75 2.39 15.29
CA ILE A 369 18.08 3.01 15.34
C ILE A 369 18.46 3.50 13.95
N VAL A 370 18.43 2.60 12.95
CA VAL A 370 18.72 2.96 11.56
C VAL A 370 17.77 2.27 10.59
N ARG A 371 17.56 2.95 9.46
CA ARG A 371 17.02 2.36 8.24
C ARG A 371 17.83 2.87 7.06
N TYR A 372 18.41 1.94 6.30
CA TYR A 372 19.18 2.25 5.09
C TYR A 372 18.59 1.54 3.88
N ASP A 373 18.83 2.11 2.70
CA ASP A 373 18.56 1.38 1.47
C ASP A 373 19.53 0.20 1.38
N PHE A 374 18.98 -0.97 1.06
CA PHE A 374 19.77 -2.13 0.73
C PHE A 374 20.19 -2.04 -0.75
N PRO A 375 21.44 -2.37 -1.11
CA PRO A 375 21.92 -2.23 -2.49
C PRO A 375 21.06 -3.01 -3.50
N GLU A 376 20.66 -2.35 -4.59
CA GLU A 376 19.75 -2.90 -5.61
C GLU A 376 20.41 -3.97 -6.50
N ASP A 377 21.73 -3.91 -6.61
CA ASP A 377 22.58 -4.86 -7.31
C ASP A 377 22.73 -6.19 -6.55
N TRP A 378 22.44 -6.21 -5.25
CA TRP A 378 22.47 -7.42 -4.46
C TRP A 378 21.16 -8.20 -4.62
N LYS A 379 21.29 -9.52 -4.76
CA LYS A 379 20.19 -10.48 -4.87
C LYS A 379 20.13 -11.33 -3.61
N ILE A 380 18.93 -11.82 -3.32
CA ILE A 380 18.66 -12.67 -2.17
C ILE A 380 18.02 -13.96 -2.68
N VAL A 381 18.67 -15.09 -2.43
CA VAL A 381 18.12 -16.42 -2.71
C VAL A 381 17.46 -16.92 -1.44
N LEU A 382 16.17 -17.26 -1.52
CA LEU A 382 15.39 -17.84 -0.44
C LEU A 382 15.14 -19.31 -0.75
N ALA A 383 15.50 -20.18 0.16
CA ALA A 383 15.13 -21.59 0.15
C ALA A 383 14.12 -21.83 1.26
N ILE A 384 12.91 -22.26 0.89
CA ILE A 384 11.77 -22.37 1.80
C ILE A 384 11.35 -23.85 1.88
N PRO A 385 11.93 -24.63 2.80
CA PRO A 385 11.54 -26.02 3.01
C PRO A 385 10.08 -26.17 3.41
N ASP A 386 9.44 -27.26 2.99
CA ASP A 386 8.05 -27.60 3.33
C ASP A 386 7.91 -28.18 4.75
N ILE A 387 8.44 -27.44 5.73
CA ILE A 387 8.28 -27.71 7.16
C ILE A 387 7.88 -26.41 7.86
N LYS A 388 7.22 -26.50 9.01
CA LYS A 388 6.92 -25.31 9.82
C LYS A 388 8.05 -25.07 10.83
N GLY A 389 8.45 -23.81 10.99
CA GLY A 389 9.35 -23.38 12.07
C GLY A 389 8.69 -23.44 13.45
N SER A 390 9.49 -23.24 14.49
CA SER A 390 8.98 -23.13 15.86
C SER A 390 8.08 -21.89 15.99
N HIS A 391 6.87 -22.06 16.52
CA HIS A 391 5.89 -20.99 16.74
C HIS A 391 5.04 -21.29 17.98
N GLY A 392 4.39 -20.27 18.53
CA GLY A 392 3.48 -20.41 19.67
C GLY A 392 4.20 -20.86 20.95
N ASP A 393 3.63 -21.82 21.67
CA ASP A 393 4.15 -22.28 22.97
C ASP A 393 5.58 -22.81 22.89
N ARG A 394 5.95 -23.46 21.78
CA ARG A 394 7.32 -23.96 21.57
C ARG A 394 8.34 -22.82 21.51
N GLU A 395 7.97 -21.69 20.92
CA GLU A 395 8.84 -20.50 20.86
C GLU A 395 9.01 -19.91 22.26
N ILE A 396 7.92 -19.79 23.03
CA ILE A 396 7.94 -19.31 24.42
C ILE A 396 8.87 -20.17 25.28
N ASP A 397 8.80 -21.50 25.16
CA ASP A 397 9.64 -22.41 25.92
C ASP A 397 11.13 -22.29 25.56
N ILE A 398 11.45 -22.02 24.30
CA ILE A 398 12.84 -21.77 23.88
C ILE A 398 13.38 -20.49 24.50
N PHE A 399 12.62 -19.38 24.46
CA PHE A 399 13.04 -18.13 25.12
C PHE A 399 13.28 -18.36 26.62
N ARG A 400 12.38 -19.06 27.30
CA ARG A 400 12.52 -19.39 28.74
C ARG A 400 13.74 -20.25 29.05
N ARG A 401 14.06 -21.19 28.16
CA ARG A 401 15.15 -22.16 28.38
C ARG A 401 16.54 -21.58 28.09
N PHE A 402 16.64 -20.70 27.11
CA PHE A 402 17.93 -20.24 26.57
C PHE A 402 18.24 -18.77 26.85
N CYS A 403 17.34 -18.03 27.51
CA CYS A 403 17.61 -16.68 28.02
C CYS A 403 17.83 -16.71 29.55
N PRO A 404 18.71 -15.85 30.09
CA PRO A 404 19.52 -14.87 29.37
C PRO A 404 20.70 -15.51 28.61
N ILE A 405 21.10 -14.91 27.49
CA ILE A 405 22.33 -15.29 26.76
C ILE A 405 23.57 -14.67 27.42
N ASP A 406 24.78 -15.14 27.05
CA ASP A 406 26.04 -14.59 27.57
C ASP A 406 26.26 -13.15 27.07
N THR A 407 26.70 -12.25 27.96
CA THR A 407 27.01 -10.85 27.62
C THR A 407 28.13 -10.73 26.60
N LYS A 408 29.04 -11.72 26.52
CA LYS A 408 30.08 -11.78 25.49
C LYS A 408 29.48 -11.87 24.10
N ASP A 409 28.43 -12.68 23.94
CA ASP A 409 27.73 -12.82 22.66
C ASP A 409 27.01 -11.52 22.27
N VAL A 410 26.37 -10.85 23.24
CA VAL A 410 25.72 -9.54 23.01
C VAL A 410 26.73 -8.48 22.55
N ARG A 411 27.89 -8.42 23.21
CA ARG A 411 28.99 -7.49 22.87
C ARG A 411 29.56 -7.80 21.48
N GLU A 412 29.75 -9.09 21.18
CA GLU A 412 30.24 -9.52 19.87
C GLU A 412 29.24 -9.17 18.75
N LEU A 413 27.95 -9.47 18.93
CA LEU A 413 26.90 -9.13 17.96
C LEU A 413 26.83 -7.62 17.75
N SER A 414 26.85 -6.84 18.83
CA SER A 414 26.81 -5.38 18.74
C SER A 414 28.00 -4.81 17.96
N HIS A 415 29.21 -5.31 18.25
CA HIS A 415 30.43 -4.94 17.52
C HIS A 415 30.33 -5.32 16.05
N LEU A 416 29.93 -6.55 15.76
CA LEU A 416 29.79 -7.08 14.40
C LEU A 416 28.77 -6.29 13.58
N ILE A 417 27.64 -5.93 14.17
CA ILE A 417 26.58 -5.18 13.49
C ILE A 417 27.04 -3.74 13.21
N LEU A 418 27.55 -3.05 14.23
CA LEU A 418 27.86 -1.62 14.14
C LEU A 418 29.15 -1.32 13.36
N LEU A 419 30.16 -2.20 13.46
CA LEU A 419 31.50 -1.94 12.92
C LEU A 419 31.88 -2.84 11.74
N LYS A 420 31.03 -3.80 11.35
CA LYS A 420 31.22 -4.58 10.13
C LYS A 420 29.99 -4.55 9.23
N MET A 421 28.86 -5.09 9.68
CA MET A 421 27.67 -5.25 8.83
C MET A 421 27.15 -3.92 8.27
N ILE A 422 26.94 -2.90 9.11
CA ILE A 422 26.44 -1.60 8.66
C ILE A 422 27.44 -0.88 7.74
N PRO A 423 28.74 -0.73 8.10
CA PRO A 423 29.73 -0.16 7.20
C PRO A 423 29.78 -0.87 5.84
N SER A 424 29.83 -2.21 5.82
CA SER A 424 29.86 -2.99 4.57
C SER A 424 28.62 -2.78 3.71
N LEU A 425 27.44 -2.62 4.32
CA LEU A 425 26.22 -2.25 3.60
C LEU A 425 26.35 -0.88 2.92
N LEU A 426 26.85 0.13 3.66
CA LEU A 426 26.96 1.50 3.18
C LEU A 426 28.05 1.66 2.11
N GLU A 427 29.14 0.92 2.24
CA GLU A 427 30.27 0.88 1.30
C GLU A 427 30.00 -0.06 0.11
N LYS A 428 28.88 -0.80 0.14
CA LYS A 428 28.50 -1.81 -0.87
C LYS A 428 29.52 -2.94 -1.00
N ASP A 429 30.15 -3.32 0.10
CA ASP A 429 31.03 -4.48 0.21
C ASP A 429 30.22 -5.74 0.57
N ILE A 430 29.81 -6.48 -0.46
CA ILE A 430 28.98 -7.69 -0.32
C ILE A 430 29.72 -8.83 0.38
N GLU A 431 31.03 -8.94 0.20
CA GLU A 431 31.86 -9.98 0.80
C GLU A 431 31.91 -9.78 2.31
N SER A 432 32.30 -8.58 2.76
CA SER A 432 32.35 -8.26 4.20
C SER A 432 30.98 -8.31 4.87
N PHE A 433 29.91 -7.90 4.16
CA PHE A 433 28.53 -8.04 4.64
C PHE A 433 28.15 -9.51 4.81
N GLY A 434 28.47 -10.35 3.83
CA GLY A 434 28.22 -11.79 3.86
C GLY A 434 28.96 -12.50 4.98
N GLU A 435 30.23 -12.15 5.22
CA GLU A 435 30.99 -12.65 6.37
C GLU A 435 30.34 -12.29 7.71
N ALA A 436 29.77 -11.07 7.83
CA ALA A 436 29.04 -10.67 9.03
C ALA A 436 27.76 -11.49 9.21
N VAL A 437 26.99 -11.73 8.14
CA VAL A 437 25.82 -12.63 8.16
C VAL A 437 26.19 -14.03 8.65
N ASN A 438 27.28 -14.60 8.12
CA ASN A 438 27.77 -15.93 8.50
C ASN A 438 28.17 -15.99 9.98
N ARG A 439 28.88 -14.97 10.48
CA ARG A 439 29.31 -14.91 11.86
C ARG A 439 28.13 -14.83 12.83
N ILE A 440 27.09 -14.06 12.50
CA ILE A 440 25.85 -13.98 13.29
C ILE A 440 25.23 -15.37 13.54
N GLN A 441 25.28 -16.28 12.56
CA GLN A 441 24.67 -17.61 12.70
C GLN A 441 25.29 -18.47 13.81
N ARG A 442 26.47 -18.08 14.31
CA ARG A 442 27.26 -18.81 15.30
C ARG A 442 27.37 -18.10 16.65
N THR A 443 26.69 -16.97 16.82
CA THR A 443 26.82 -16.11 18.00
C THR A 443 25.45 -15.86 18.64
N GLY A 444 25.40 -15.78 19.97
CA GLY A 444 24.21 -15.41 20.73
C GLY A 444 23.03 -16.36 20.51
N PHE A 445 21.82 -15.79 20.50
CA PHE A 445 20.60 -16.58 20.39
C PHE A 445 20.42 -17.22 19.02
N LYS A 446 20.98 -16.64 17.95
CA LYS A 446 20.90 -17.23 16.61
C LYS A 446 21.59 -18.59 16.52
N LYS A 447 22.69 -18.78 17.26
CA LYS A 447 23.34 -20.09 17.43
C LYS A 447 22.37 -21.15 17.96
N VAL A 448 21.50 -20.77 18.90
CA VAL A 448 20.47 -21.65 19.46
C VAL A 448 19.39 -21.93 18.41
N GLU A 449 18.89 -20.90 17.71
CA GLU A 449 17.88 -21.05 16.67
C GLU A 449 18.34 -22.01 15.55
N VAL A 450 19.60 -21.89 15.11
CA VAL A 450 20.23 -22.78 14.11
C VAL A 450 20.42 -24.19 14.69
N GLY A 451 20.92 -24.31 15.93
CA GLY A 451 21.15 -25.61 16.57
C GLY A 451 19.89 -26.41 16.87
N LEU A 452 18.72 -25.77 16.89
CA LEU A 452 17.41 -26.43 17.05
C LEU A 452 16.80 -26.90 15.72
N GLN A 453 17.39 -26.55 14.57
CA GLN A 453 16.88 -26.97 13.27
C GLN A 453 17.25 -28.43 12.95
N PRO A 454 16.47 -29.12 12.10
CA PRO A 454 16.86 -30.40 11.52
C PRO A 454 18.20 -30.31 10.79
N ALA A 455 18.95 -31.42 10.73
CA ALA A 455 20.25 -31.50 10.06
C ALA A 455 20.22 -30.98 8.62
N PHE A 456 19.15 -31.31 7.87
CA PHE A 456 18.92 -30.85 6.50
C PHE A 456 18.97 -29.32 6.34
N ILE A 457 18.56 -28.53 7.35
CA ILE A 457 18.65 -27.07 7.27
C ILE A 457 20.11 -26.60 7.32
N ASN A 458 20.95 -27.25 8.12
CA ASN A 458 22.38 -26.94 8.16
C ASN A 458 23.07 -27.38 6.85
N GLU A 459 22.73 -28.54 6.31
CA GLU A 459 23.20 -28.99 4.99
C GLU A 459 22.81 -28.00 3.88
N LEU A 460 21.60 -27.44 3.94
CA LEU A 460 21.13 -26.41 3.02
C LEU A 460 21.93 -25.11 3.13
N MET A 461 22.26 -24.70 4.37
CA MET A 461 23.10 -23.53 4.61
C MET A 461 24.52 -23.72 4.08
N GLU A 462 25.13 -24.88 4.34
CA GLU A 462 26.46 -25.24 3.84
C GLU A 462 26.47 -25.30 2.31
N SER A 463 25.46 -25.92 1.70
CA SER A 463 25.36 -26.00 0.25
C SER A 463 25.24 -24.62 -0.42
N MET A 464 24.52 -23.66 0.17
CA MET A 464 24.47 -22.30 -0.38
C MET A 464 25.84 -21.62 -0.37
N LEU A 465 26.64 -21.83 0.68
CA LEU A 465 28.01 -21.30 0.76
C LEU A 465 28.92 -21.95 -0.28
N ASP A 466 28.86 -23.27 -0.42
CA ASP A 466 29.65 -24.02 -1.40
C ASP A 466 29.32 -23.64 -2.86
N LEU A 467 28.08 -23.24 -3.11
CA LEU A 467 27.61 -22.71 -4.40
C LEU A 467 27.95 -21.22 -4.61
N GLY A 468 28.64 -20.58 -3.65
CA GLY A 468 29.22 -19.25 -3.79
C GLY A 468 28.39 -18.11 -3.20
N ALA A 469 27.42 -18.36 -2.31
CA ALA A 469 26.76 -17.27 -1.58
C ALA A 469 27.78 -16.53 -0.70
N TYR A 470 27.77 -15.21 -0.73
CA TYR A 470 28.67 -14.39 0.09
C TYR A 470 28.36 -14.52 1.59
N GLY A 471 27.09 -14.68 1.93
CA GLY A 471 26.63 -14.93 3.28
C GLY A 471 25.33 -15.72 3.31
N VAL A 472 25.18 -16.60 4.29
CA VAL A 472 24.03 -17.49 4.43
C VAL A 472 23.51 -17.44 5.85
N GLY A 473 22.19 -17.41 6.00
CA GLY A 473 21.58 -17.37 7.32
C GLY A 473 20.19 -18.00 7.38
N LEU A 474 19.75 -18.24 8.62
CA LEU A 474 18.41 -18.66 8.96
C LEU A 474 17.56 -17.44 9.31
N SER A 475 16.41 -17.26 8.63
CA SER A 475 15.52 -16.15 8.96
C SER A 475 14.67 -16.47 10.19
N SER A 476 14.84 -15.68 11.27
CA SER A 476 14.17 -15.94 12.56
C SER A 476 14.38 -17.40 13.01
N PHE A 477 13.32 -18.06 13.49
CA PHE A 477 13.27 -19.49 13.85
C PHE A 477 13.17 -20.45 12.65
N GLY A 478 13.28 -19.96 11.42
CA GLY A 478 13.28 -20.79 10.23
C GLY A 478 11.89 -21.27 9.75
N PRO A 479 11.87 -22.22 8.80
CA PRO A 479 13.03 -22.93 8.25
C PRO A 479 13.63 -22.22 7.03
N THR A 480 13.17 -21.03 6.66
CA THR A 480 13.70 -20.33 5.48
C THR A 480 15.19 -20.03 5.69
N VAL A 481 15.99 -20.59 4.80
CA VAL A 481 17.41 -20.25 4.64
C VAL A 481 17.54 -19.24 3.53
N TYR A 482 18.34 -18.20 3.75
CA TYR A 482 18.62 -17.18 2.74
C TYR A 482 20.11 -17.09 2.44
N GLY A 483 20.43 -16.79 1.19
CA GLY A 483 21.78 -16.46 0.73
C GLY A 483 21.83 -15.05 0.16
N ILE A 484 22.85 -14.28 0.53
CA ILE A 484 23.20 -12.99 -0.06
C ILE A 484 24.11 -13.25 -1.27
N THR A 485 23.71 -12.71 -2.41
CA THR A 485 24.26 -13.06 -3.73
C THR A 485 24.29 -11.83 -4.63
N ASP A 486 24.96 -11.93 -5.78
CA ASP A 486 24.85 -10.97 -6.88
C ASP A 486 24.53 -11.69 -8.21
N ASP A 487 24.57 -10.96 -9.32
CA ASP A 487 24.31 -11.52 -10.65
C ASP A 487 25.35 -12.58 -11.11
N LYS A 488 26.46 -12.78 -10.39
CA LYS A 488 27.47 -13.81 -10.69
C LYS A 488 27.07 -15.17 -10.14
N ASN A 489 26.22 -15.24 -9.11
CA ASN A 489 25.91 -16.48 -8.40
C ASN A 489 24.62 -17.17 -8.86
N LYS A 490 24.36 -17.19 -10.18
CA LYS A 490 23.08 -17.69 -10.74
C LYS A 490 22.82 -19.17 -10.46
N GLU A 491 23.88 -19.97 -10.29
CA GLU A 491 23.81 -21.42 -10.10
C GLU A 491 23.26 -21.82 -8.71
N ILE A 492 23.27 -20.91 -7.72
CA ILE A 492 22.78 -21.20 -6.36
C ILE A 492 21.32 -21.62 -6.41
N LYS A 493 20.48 -20.93 -7.19
CA LYS A 493 19.06 -21.25 -7.30
C LYS A 493 18.84 -22.70 -7.75
N GLU A 494 19.59 -23.14 -8.76
CA GLU A 494 19.46 -24.48 -9.33
C GLU A 494 20.07 -25.56 -8.42
N GLY A 495 21.20 -25.26 -7.77
CA GLY A 495 21.83 -26.17 -6.81
C GLY A 495 20.95 -26.42 -5.58
N VAL A 496 20.47 -25.35 -4.95
CA VAL A 496 19.55 -25.43 -3.80
C VAL A 496 18.19 -26.01 -4.22
N GLY A 497 17.70 -25.64 -5.40
CA GLY A 497 16.47 -26.20 -5.96
C GLY A 497 16.49 -27.72 -5.98
N ARG A 498 17.60 -28.34 -6.40
CA ARG A 498 17.75 -29.80 -6.41
C ARG A 498 17.63 -30.43 -5.01
N LEU A 499 18.17 -29.79 -3.97
CA LEU A 499 18.05 -30.25 -2.59
C LEU A 499 16.62 -30.18 -2.05
N LEU A 500 15.82 -29.24 -2.55
CA LEU A 500 14.40 -29.07 -2.20
C LEU A 500 13.44 -29.78 -3.16
N GLY A 501 13.93 -30.65 -4.05
CA GLY A 501 13.08 -31.36 -5.03
C GLY A 501 12.46 -30.44 -6.08
N ASN A 502 13.18 -29.39 -6.48
CA ASN A 502 12.81 -28.34 -7.45
C ASN A 502 11.58 -27.52 -7.07
N LYS A 503 11.33 -27.34 -5.77
CA LYS A 503 10.22 -26.52 -5.26
C LYS A 503 10.73 -25.45 -4.29
N ASN A 504 10.00 -24.34 -4.20
CA ASN A 504 10.12 -23.32 -3.14
C ASN A 504 11.49 -22.62 -3.00
N VAL A 505 12.18 -22.37 -4.13
CA VAL A 505 13.33 -21.46 -4.17
C VAL A 505 12.95 -20.18 -4.91
N VAL A 506 13.08 -19.05 -4.22
CA VAL A 506 12.76 -17.72 -4.74
C VAL A 506 14.04 -16.92 -4.84
N VAL A 507 14.26 -16.26 -5.98
CA VAL A 507 15.31 -15.24 -6.10
C VAL A 507 14.61 -13.90 -6.12
N THR A 508 14.96 -13.05 -5.18
CA THR A 508 14.34 -11.75 -4.97
C THR A 508 15.40 -10.67 -4.75
N THR A 509 14.96 -9.43 -4.62
CA THR A 509 15.76 -8.31 -4.18
C THR A 509 15.22 -7.77 -2.85
N ALA A 510 16.01 -6.93 -2.20
CA ALA A 510 15.47 -6.13 -1.13
C ALA A 510 14.44 -5.11 -1.67
N ARG A 511 13.47 -4.76 -0.84
CA ARG A 511 12.51 -3.68 -1.10
C ARG A 511 12.83 -2.49 -0.20
N ASN A 512 13.23 -1.39 -0.82
CA ASN A 512 13.59 -0.12 -0.15
C ASN A 512 12.38 0.81 0.10
N PHE A 513 11.18 0.27 0.16
CA PHE A 513 9.96 1.02 0.52
C PHE A 513 9.00 0.10 1.28
N GLY A 514 8.06 0.71 2.00
CA GLY A 514 7.09 -0.02 2.80
C GLY A 514 5.94 -0.62 2.00
N ALA A 515 4.81 -0.85 2.68
CA ALA A 515 3.57 -1.27 2.07
C ALA A 515 2.99 -0.17 1.16
N LYS A 516 2.37 -0.60 0.06
CA LYS A 516 1.61 0.29 -0.85
C LYS A 516 0.13 0.16 -0.54
N VAL A 517 -0.55 1.31 -0.40
CA VAL A 517 -1.97 1.38 -0.09
C VAL A 517 -2.67 2.14 -1.21
N ARG A 518 -3.71 1.55 -1.79
CA ARG A 518 -4.56 2.17 -2.81
C ARG A 518 -6.00 2.17 -2.35
N THR A 519 -6.68 3.31 -2.47
CA THR A 519 -8.11 3.45 -2.16
C THR A 519 -8.86 3.90 -3.41
N PHE A 520 -10.07 3.37 -3.63
CA PHE A 520 -10.92 3.76 -4.76
C PHE A 520 -12.39 3.61 -4.41
#